data_AF-A0A0F2D1I4-F1
#
_entry.id   AF-A0A0F2D1I4-F1
#
_cell.length_a   1.000
_cell.length_b   1.000
_cell.length_c   1.000
_cell.angle_alpha   90.00
_cell.angle_beta   90.00
_cell.angle_gamma   90.00
#
_symmetry.space_group_name_H-M   'P 1'
#
loop_
_entity.id
_entity.type
_entity.pdbx_description
1 polymer ?
#
loop_
_entity_poly.entity_id
_entity_poly.type
_entity_poly.pdbx_seq_one_letter_code
_entity_poly.pdbx_strand_id
1 'polypeptide(L)'
;MADDKIFNTLEDVADELISSTKKVHLIYAFNATGKTRFSTILKDKLNVSENDEESEIKKILYFNAFTEDLFTWENDLENDVDRYLKYDKRTFFGKLLEDQQQFEQVIINFQKYVHNLTVPSFGDIESQAIDSSGLPIFDKIGDQRIPRLLSNFKEIRFTLDGNTVKISRGEERIFVWSIFITLLELIIEELSDSEIDSDFQNIKYIYIDDPISSLDDNNIIDSAIFLKDVIAKSENTDLKFILSTHQPLFYNVLYNEIRFEKRIKRTCFYVMKKEIDNNGEVKYILTDVEKDSPFGYHLKVREELRRAVDSGRVEKFHYALFRNLLEKTATFLGYGRWEEVLLGLEVVGEEITKENIEPYAQRIDLFTHNRQSDLEFRDLQEREKNTLIELFNSFEIKYKFNQKEEN
;
A
#
# COMPACT_ATOMS: atom_id res chain seq x y z
N MET A 1 -10.52 14.98 -21.30
CA MET A 1 -10.93 13.75 -22.02
C MET A 1 -9.88 12.71 -21.68
N ALA A 2 -10.17 11.86 -20.71
CA ALA A 2 -9.24 10.84 -20.26
C ALA A 2 -9.38 9.60 -21.16
N ASP A 3 -8.25 9.00 -21.56
CA ASP A 3 -8.22 7.81 -22.42
C ASP A 3 -8.55 6.57 -21.56
N ASP A 4 -9.84 6.38 -21.26
CA ASP A 4 -10.33 5.25 -20.47
C ASP A 4 -10.19 3.93 -21.25
N LYS A 5 -9.42 2.99 -20.68
CA LYS A 5 -9.36 1.60 -21.14
C LYS A 5 -10.26 0.74 -20.27
N ILE A 6 -11.16 0.00 -20.89
CA ILE A 6 -12.12 -0.86 -20.19
C ILE A 6 -11.71 -2.32 -20.38
N PHE A 7 -11.63 -3.05 -19.27
CA PHE A 7 -11.25 -4.46 -19.20
C PHE A 7 -12.34 -5.25 -18.48
N ASN A 8 -12.49 -6.52 -18.85
CA ASN A 8 -13.47 -7.41 -18.22
C ASN A 8 -12.89 -8.14 -17.00
N THR A 9 -11.57 -8.30 -16.96
CA THR A 9 -10.88 -9.04 -15.89
C THR A 9 -9.60 -8.33 -15.43
N LEU A 10 -9.12 -8.67 -14.23
CA LEU A 10 -7.82 -8.18 -13.74
C LEU A 10 -6.66 -8.80 -14.54
N GLU A 11 -6.89 -9.99 -15.08
CA GLU A 11 -5.97 -10.71 -15.94
C GLU A 11 -5.71 -9.93 -17.23
N ASP A 12 -6.74 -9.33 -17.84
CA ASP A 12 -6.59 -8.44 -19.01
C ASP A 12 -5.79 -7.18 -18.66
N VAL A 13 -6.04 -6.59 -17.48
CA VAL A 13 -5.26 -5.43 -16.99
C VAL A 13 -3.79 -5.82 -16.83
N ALA A 14 -3.51 -7.01 -16.29
CA ALA A 14 -2.14 -7.50 -16.13
C ALA A 14 -1.44 -7.67 -17.48
N ASP A 15 -2.14 -8.22 -18.48
CA ASP A 15 -1.59 -8.39 -19.84
C ASP A 15 -1.29 -7.04 -20.50
N GLU A 16 -2.14 -6.02 -20.31
CA GLU A 16 -1.88 -4.66 -20.77
C GLU A 16 -0.60 -4.08 -20.13
N LEU A 17 -0.42 -4.22 -18.81
CA LEU A 17 0.77 -3.70 -18.12
C LEU A 17 2.04 -4.46 -18.51
N ILE A 18 1.98 -5.78 -18.66
CA ILE A 18 3.13 -6.61 -19.02
C ILE A 18 3.57 -6.31 -20.47
N SER A 19 2.62 -6.20 -21.39
CA SER A 19 2.87 -5.89 -22.80
C SER A 19 3.35 -4.45 -23.02
N SER A 20 3.07 -3.56 -22.06
CA SER A 20 3.53 -2.19 -22.10
C SER A 20 5.05 -2.10 -22.11
N THR A 21 5.54 -1.13 -22.88
CA THR A 21 6.97 -0.84 -22.96
C THR A 21 7.41 0.20 -21.92
N LYS A 22 6.48 0.64 -21.06
CA LYS A 22 6.73 1.62 -20.00
C LYS A 22 7.54 0.96 -18.88
N LYS A 23 8.45 1.73 -18.29
CA LYS A 23 9.32 1.29 -17.20
C LYS A 23 8.62 1.35 -15.85
N VAL A 24 7.81 2.39 -15.64
CA VAL A 24 7.09 2.60 -14.38
C VAL A 24 5.61 2.79 -14.66
N HIS A 25 4.80 1.96 -14.01
CA HIS A 25 3.36 2.09 -13.92
C HIS A 25 2.99 2.47 -12.48
N LEU A 26 2.45 3.66 -12.28
CA LEU A 26 1.92 4.08 -10.99
C LEU A 26 0.40 4.12 -11.07
N ILE A 27 -0.28 3.36 -10.21
CA ILE A 27 -1.71 3.09 -10.28
C ILE A 27 -2.36 3.49 -8.97
N TYR A 28 -3.22 4.51 -9.00
CA TYR A 28 -4.16 4.75 -7.92
C TYR A 28 -5.33 3.80 -8.09
N ALA A 29 -5.49 2.84 -7.18
CA ALA A 29 -6.59 1.89 -7.25
C ALA A 29 -7.43 1.96 -5.97
N PHE A 30 -8.72 2.27 -6.16
CA PHE A 30 -9.69 2.36 -5.09
C PHE A 30 -9.75 1.08 -4.23
N ASN A 31 -10.27 1.20 -3.01
CA ASN A 31 -10.50 0.04 -2.15
C ASN A 31 -11.39 -0.99 -2.85
N ALA A 32 -11.19 -2.28 -2.53
CA ALA A 32 -11.92 -3.41 -3.14
C ALA A 32 -11.73 -3.62 -4.66
N THR A 33 -10.79 -2.94 -5.31
CA THR A 33 -10.38 -3.23 -6.70
C THR A 33 -9.63 -4.56 -6.83
N GLY A 34 -9.07 -5.09 -5.74
CA GLY A 34 -8.37 -6.37 -5.72
C GLY A 34 -6.87 -6.30 -6.01
N LYS A 35 -6.19 -5.21 -5.60
CA LYS A 35 -4.73 -5.02 -5.77
C LYS A 35 -3.89 -6.22 -5.31
N THR A 36 -4.22 -6.81 -4.17
CA THR A 36 -3.47 -8.00 -3.70
C THR A 36 -3.69 -9.21 -4.60
N ARG A 37 -4.92 -9.43 -5.10
CA ARG A 37 -5.19 -10.45 -6.13
C ARG A 37 -4.47 -10.15 -7.44
N PHE A 38 -4.37 -8.88 -7.82
CA PHE A 38 -3.62 -8.42 -8.99
C PHE A 38 -2.13 -8.77 -8.88
N SER A 39 -1.54 -8.64 -7.68
CA SER A 39 -0.17 -9.07 -7.42
C SER A 39 0.05 -10.57 -7.68
N THR A 40 -0.90 -11.42 -7.28
CA THR A 40 -0.86 -12.87 -7.51
C THR A 40 -1.00 -13.19 -9.01
N ILE A 41 -1.90 -12.51 -9.71
CA ILE A 41 -2.07 -12.69 -11.17
C ILE A 41 -0.79 -12.32 -11.92
N LEU A 42 -0.15 -11.20 -11.56
CA LEU A 42 1.15 -10.82 -12.15
C LEU A 42 2.24 -11.86 -11.86
N LYS A 43 2.28 -12.36 -10.62
CA LYS A 43 3.20 -13.44 -10.23
C LYS A 43 3.01 -14.68 -11.10
N ASP A 44 1.80 -15.18 -11.19
CA ASP A 44 1.47 -16.42 -11.89
C ASP A 44 1.69 -16.30 -13.41
N LYS A 45 1.48 -15.10 -13.99
CA LYS A 45 1.73 -14.84 -15.42
C LYS A 45 3.21 -14.69 -15.76
N LEU A 46 4.03 -14.16 -14.85
CA LEU A 46 5.43 -13.83 -15.13
C LEU A 46 6.38 -14.96 -14.77
N ASN A 47 6.11 -15.68 -13.67
CA ASN A 47 6.91 -16.82 -13.31
C ASN A 47 6.62 -17.98 -14.25
N VAL A 48 7.67 -18.63 -14.74
CA VAL A 48 7.56 -19.74 -15.68
C VAL A 48 8.11 -20.97 -14.99
N SER A 49 7.35 -22.06 -15.00
CA SER A 49 7.85 -23.39 -14.65
C SER A 49 8.61 -23.95 -15.85
N GLU A 50 9.90 -24.24 -15.70
CA GLU A 50 10.61 -25.06 -16.67
C GLU A 50 10.30 -26.56 -16.47
N ASN A 51 10.47 -27.32 -17.54
CA ASN A 51 10.08 -28.73 -17.70
C ASN A 51 10.36 -29.61 -16.46
N ASP A 52 9.31 -30.25 -15.92
CA ASP A 52 9.32 -31.39 -14.99
C ASP A 52 10.22 -31.36 -13.73
N GLU A 53 10.85 -30.22 -13.39
CA GLU A 53 11.54 -30.02 -12.10
C GLU A 53 10.91 -28.87 -11.29
N GLU A 54 10.83 -29.06 -9.97
CA GLU A 54 10.17 -28.19 -8.97
C GLU A 54 10.75 -26.77 -8.81
N SER A 55 11.57 -26.26 -9.75
CA SER A 55 12.18 -24.94 -9.66
C SER A 55 11.47 -23.91 -10.56
N GLU A 56 10.57 -23.14 -9.96
CA GLU A 56 9.90 -21.99 -10.59
C GLU A 56 10.91 -20.83 -10.78
N ILE A 57 11.13 -20.37 -12.02
CA ILE A 57 11.97 -19.19 -12.28
C ILE A 57 11.21 -17.94 -11.88
N LYS A 58 11.69 -17.26 -10.83
CA LYS A 58 11.07 -16.05 -10.30
C LYS A 58 11.48 -14.83 -11.09
N LYS A 59 10.54 -14.27 -11.84
CA LYS A 59 10.74 -13.05 -12.65
C LYS A 59 10.24 -11.78 -11.99
N ILE A 60 9.52 -11.91 -10.87
CA ILE A 60 8.91 -10.80 -10.16
C ILE A 60 9.20 -10.88 -8.67
N LEU A 61 9.61 -9.74 -8.11
CA LEU A 61 9.62 -9.49 -6.68
C LEU A 61 8.40 -8.62 -6.33
N TYR A 62 7.69 -8.97 -5.26
CA TYR A 62 6.52 -8.23 -4.83
C TYR A 62 6.63 -7.78 -3.37
N PHE A 63 6.06 -6.61 -3.07
CA PHE A 63 5.71 -6.18 -1.72
C PHE A 63 4.20 -6.07 -1.62
N ASN A 64 3.61 -6.80 -0.68
CA ASN A 64 2.17 -6.81 -0.40
C ASN A 64 1.94 -7.38 1.02
N ALA A 65 0.67 -7.54 1.41
CA ALA A 65 0.30 -8.12 2.71
C ALA A 65 0.95 -9.49 2.98
N PHE A 66 1.14 -10.35 1.97
CA PHE A 66 1.82 -11.64 2.16
C PHE A 66 3.30 -11.49 2.55
N THR A 67 3.94 -10.39 2.15
CA THR A 67 5.33 -10.09 2.54
C THR A 67 5.39 -9.61 3.98
N GLU A 68 4.42 -8.81 4.42
CA GLU A 68 4.25 -8.43 5.83
C GLU A 68 4.02 -9.67 6.71
N ASP A 69 3.17 -10.59 6.26
CA ASP A 69 2.82 -11.82 7.00
C ASP A 69 4.00 -12.80 7.16
N LEU A 70 5.13 -12.61 6.46
CA LEU A 70 6.35 -13.39 6.69
C LEU A 70 6.98 -13.09 8.05
N PHE A 71 6.65 -11.93 8.63
CA PHE A 71 7.15 -11.48 9.91
C PHE A 71 6.05 -11.64 10.96
N THR A 72 6.34 -12.40 12.01
CA THR A 72 5.36 -12.74 13.04
C THR A 72 5.91 -12.38 14.42
N TRP A 73 5.06 -11.83 15.28
CA TRP A 73 5.46 -11.51 16.65
C TRP A 73 5.32 -12.73 17.55
N GLU A 74 6.40 -13.07 18.24
CA GLU A 74 6.35 -13.85 19.47
C GLU A 74 6.22 -12.87 20.64
N ASN A 75 5.10 -12.97 21.36
CA ASN A 75 4.76 -12.00 22.41
C ASN A 75 4.97 -12.55 23.83
N ASP A 76 5.42 -13.80 23.98
CA ASP A 76 5.57 -14.48 25.28
C ASP A 76 4.36 -14.23 26.18
N LEU A 77 3.18 -14.67 25.73
CA LEU A 77 1.90 -14.36 26.40
C LEU A 77 1.83 -14.87 27.85
N GLU A 78 2.68 -15.84 28.20
CA GLU A 78 2.70 -16.45 29.53
C GLU A 78 3.47 -15.59 30.54
N ASN A 79 4.65 -15.08 30.17
CA ASN A 79 5.50 -14.32 31.10
C ASN A 79 5.49 -12.82 30.84
N ASP A 80 5.03 -12.38 29.66
CA ASP A 80 4.94 -10.99 29.20
C ASP A 80 6.29 -10.24 29.20
N VAL A 81 7.40 -10.96 29.06
CA VAL A 81 8.77 -10.41 29.18
C VAL A 81 9.53 -10.51 27.87
N ASP A 82 9.38 -11.59 27.12
CA ASP A 82 10.19 -11.84 25.92
C ASP A 82 9.43 -11.60 24.61
N ARG A 83 9.63 -10.42 24.00
CA ARG A 83 8.96 -10.05 22.75
C ARG A 83 9.95 -9.83 21.63
N TYR A 84 9.76 -10.56 20.54
CA TYR A 84 10.58 -10.42 19.34
C TYR A 84 9.75 -10.68 18.08
N LEU A 85 10.16 -10.07 16.98
CA LEU A 85 9.65 -10.36 15.65
C LEU A 85 10.47 -11.52 15.09
N LYS A 86 9.84 -12.46 14.38
CA LYS A 86 10.54 -13.58 13.74
C LYS A 86 10.15 -13.75 12.29
N TYR A 87 11.06 -14.28 11.50
CA TYR A 87 10.77 -14.79 10.15
C TYR A 87 11.38 -16.17 9.92
N ASP A 88 10.79 -16.92 8.99
CA ASP A 88 11.24 -18.26 8.61
C ASP A 88 12.24 -18.19 7.46
N LYS A 89 13.48 -18.63 7.72
CA LYS A 89 14.59 -18.65 6.76
C LYS A 89 14.38 -19.63 5.61
N ARG A 90 13.45 -20.58 5.74
CA ARG A 90 13.13 -21.57 4.69
C ARG A 90 12.24 -20.99 3.60
N THR A 91 11.57 -19.88 3.88
CA THR A 91 10.82 -19.15 2.84
C THR A 91 11.80 -18.59 1.82
N PHE A 92 11.35 -18.38 0.58
CA PHE A 92 12.20 -17.78 -0.44
C PHE A 92 12.77 -16.42 -0.02
N PHE A 93 11.92 -15.57 0.54
CA PHE A 93 12.34 -14.24 1.02
C PHE A 93 13.28 -14.36 2.22
N GLY A 94 12.99 -15.25 3.18
CA GLY A 94 13.87 -15.50 4.31
C GLY A 94 15.25 -16.01 3.90
N LYS A 95 15.31 -16.99 2.98
CA LYS A 95 16.57 -17.49 2.42
C LYS A 95 17.36 -16.37 1.76
N LEU A 96 16.68 -15.55 0.98
CA LEU A 96 17.29 -14.41 0.31
C LEU A 96 17.90 -13.40 1.28
N LEU A 97 17.24 -13.11 2.40
CA LEU A 97 17.81 -12.25 3.44
C LEU A 97 19.04 -12.87 4.10
N GLU A 98 19.04 -14.18 4.34
CA GLU A 98 20.19 -14.89 4.92
C GLU A 98 21.38 -15.00 3.97
N ASP A 99 21.14 -15.19 2.68
CA ASP A 99 22.18 -15.30 1.66
C ASP A 99 22.87 -13.93 1.45
N GLN A 100 22.09 -12.84 1.44
CA GLN A 100 22.61 -11.49 1.16
C GLN A 100 23.17 -10.75 2.38
N GLN A 101 22.74 -11.10 3.60
CA GLN A 101 23.23 -10.56 4.88
C GLN A 101 23.27 -9.02 5.01
N GLN A 102 22.38 -8.30 4.31
CA GLN A 102 22.33 -6.83 4.31
C GLN A 102 21.68 -6.20 5.58
N PHE A 103 21.82 -6.85 6.74
CA PHE A 103 21.13 -6.43 7.98
C PHE A 103 21.53 -5.04 8.47
N GLU A 104 22.79 -4.64 8.28
CA GLU A 104 23.24 -3.28 8.62
C GLU A 104 22.56 -2.23 7.75
N GLN A 105 22.41 -2.50 6.45
CA GLN A 105 21.72 -1.61 5.52
C GLN A 105 20.23 -1.50 5.83
N VAL A 106 19.60 -2.59 6.29
CA VAL A 106 18.22 -2.58 6.80
C VAL A 106 18.09 -1.61 7.99
N ILE A 107 19.02 -1.66 8.95
CA ILE A 107 19.01 -0.76 10.10
C ILE A 107 19.13 0.70 9.65
N ILE A 108 20.06 1.00 8.72
CA ILE A 108 20.23 2.34 8.17
C ILE A 108 18.94 2.83 7.50
N ASN A 109 18.32 1.99 6.68
CA ASN A 109 17.08 2.33 5.98
C ASN A 109 15.90 2.53 6.95
N PHE A 110 15.80 1.70 7.98
CA PHE A 110 14.77 1.82 9.03
C PHE A 110 14.89 3.13 9.82
N GLN A 111 16.12 3.49 10.21
CA GLN A 111 16.39 4.68 11.01
C GLN A 111 16.12 6.00 10.27
N LYS A 112 16.10 5.99 8.93
CA LYS A 112 15.66 7.15 8.14
C LYS A 112 14.22 7.58 8.44
N TYR A 113 13.36 6.63 8.83
CA TYR A 113 11.95 6.85 9.08
C TYR A 113 11.62 7.10 10.56
N VAL A 114 12.19 6.31 11.47
CA VAL A 114 11.80 6.31 12.89
C VAL A 114 12.68 7.24 13.75
N HIS A 115 13.66 7.90 13.12
CA HIS A 115 14.78 8.59 13.79
C HIS A 115 15.62 7.61 14.65
N ASN A 116 16.91 7.90 14.84
CA ASN A 116 17.95 6.96 15.33
C ASN A 116 17.80 6.42 16.78
N LEU A 117 16.59 6.41 17.34
CA LEU A 117 16.30 5.99 18.70
C LEU A 117 16.12 4.47 18.82
N THR A 118 15.49 3.85 17.82
CA THR A 118 15.20 2.40 17.85
C THR A 118 16.22 1.65 16.99
N VAL A 119 16.88 0.66 17.59
CA VAL A 119 17.91 -0.16 16.92
C VAL A 119 17.44 -1.61 16.82
N PRO A 120 17.22 -2.16 15.61
CA PRO A 120 17.00 -3.58 15.40
C PRO A 120 18.29 -4.38 15.66
N SER A 121 18.15 -5.54 16.28
CA SER A 121 19.19 -6.56 16.38
C SER A 121 18.65 -7.91 15.90
N PHE A 122 19.52 -8.70 15.27
CA PHE A 122 19.17 -9.95 14.62
C PHE A 122 19.84 -11.11 15.35
N GLY A 123 19.07 -12.17 15.63
CA GLY A 123 19.55 -13.35 16.34
C GLY A 123 19.02 -14.64 15.73
N ASP A 124 19.82 -15.70 15.78
CA ASP A 124 19.38 -17.01 15.30
C ASP A 124 18.62 -17.76 16.38
N ILE A 125 17.47 -18.32 16.01
CA ILE A 125 16.71 -19.20 16.91
C ILE A 125 17.12 -20.64 16.64
N GLU A 126 17.89 -21.22 17.55
CA GLU A 126 18.28 -22.62 17.50
C GLU A 126 17.19 -23.52 18.10
N SER A 127 16.87 -24.59 17.39
CA SER A 127 15.94 -25.63 17.84
C SER A 127 16.53 -27.01 17.60
N GLN A 128 16.20 -27.98 18.44
CA GLN A 128 16.63 -29.35 18.22
C GLN A 128 15.86 -29.98 17.04
N ALA A 129 16.58 -30.56 16.09
CA ALA A 129 15.98 -31.27 14.96
C ALA A 129 15.16 -32.47 15.47
N ILE A 130 13.99 -32.68 14.87
CA ILE A 130 13.12 -33.83 15.14
C ILE A 130 12.89 -34.63 13.87
N ASP A 131 12.70 -35.94 14.00
CA ASP A 131 12.32 -36.82 12.89
C ASP A 131 10.80 -36.75 12.61
N SER A 132 10.34 -37.50 11.62
CA SER A 132 8.91 -37.55 11.24
C SER A 132 7.99 -38.10 12.33
N SER A 133 8.53 -38.73 13.37
CA SER A 133 7.81 -39.20 14.55
C SER A 133 7.88 -38.24 15.74
N GLY A 134 8.56 -37.10 15.58
CA GLY A 134 8.75 -36.10 16.63
C GLY A 134 9.88 -36.42 17.61
N LEU A 135 10.73 -37.42 17.31
CA LEU A 135 11.85 -37.78 18.18
C LEU A 135 13.09 -36.93 17.86
N PRO A 136 13.86 -36.50 18.87
CA PRO A 136 15.03 -35.68 18.63
C PRO A 136 16.14 -36.42 17.88
N ILE A 137 16.71 -35.75 16.88
CA ILE A 137 17.80 -36.28 16.06
C ILE A 137 19.14 -35.94 16.71
N PHE A 138 20.04 -36.93 16.70
CA PHE A 138 21.41 -36.79 17.19
C PHE A 138 22.41 -37.18 16.11
N ASP A 139 23.44 -36.38 15.95
CA ASP A 139 24.60 -36.68 15.13
C ASP A 139 25.62 -37.50 15.94
N LYS A 140 26.27 -38.46 15.28
CA LYS A 140 27.37 -39.23 15.86
C LYS A 140 28.69 -38.69 15.35
N ILE A 141 29.49 -38.12 16.24
CA ILE A 141 30.85 -37.67 15.95
C ILE A 141 31.79 -38.48 16.86
N GLY A 142 32.48 -39.46 16.27
CA GLY A 142 33.22 -40.47 17.04
C GLY A 142 32.26 -41.27 17.93
N ASP A 143 32.58 -41.35 19.23
CA ASP A 143 31.76 -42.03 20.25
C ASP A 143 30.71 -41.12 20.91
N GLN A 144 30.65 -39.83 20.55
CA GLN A 144 29.73 -38.87 21.14
C GLN A 144 28.43 -38.74 20.34
N ARG A 145 27.31 -38.59 21.05
CA ARG A 145 26.00 -38.22 20.49
C ARG A 145 25.73 -36.76 20.78
N ILE A 146 25.57 -35.95 19.73
CA ILE A 146 25.37 -34.50 19.83
C ILE A 146 23.99 -34.18 19.24
N PRO A 147 23.14 -33.39 19.92
CA PRO A 147 21.89 -32.93 19.35
C PRO A 147 22.12 -32.23 18.01
N ARG A 148 21.36 -32.61 16.98
CA ARG A 148 21.37 -31.84 15.73
C ARG A 148 20.54 -30.58 15.95
N LEU A 149 21.15 -29.40 15.76
CA LEU A 149 20.47 -28.11 15.88
C LEU A 149 20.07 -27.58 14.50
N LEU A 150 18.90 -26.95 14.42
CA LEU A 150 18.38 -26.25 13.25
C LEU A 150 18.21 -24.78 13.60
N SER A 151 18.75 -23.91 12.75
CA SER A 151 18.53 -22.46 12.76
C SER A 151 17.58 -22.12 11.62
N ASN A 152 16.30 -22.48 11.77
CA ASN A 152 15.28 -22.27 10.74
C ASN A 152 14.63 -20.88 10.82
N PHE A 153 14.72 -20.21 11.96
CA PHE A 153 14.10 -18.93 12.20
C PHE A 153 15.15 -17.91 12.62
N LYS A 154 14.90 -16.65 12.28
CA LYS A 154 15.65 -15.51 12.78
C LYS A 154 14.72 -14.68 13.67
N GLU A 155 15.19 -14.33 14.86
CA GLU A 155 14.56 -13.35 15.74
C GLU A 155 15.12 -11.95 15.47
N ILE A 156 14.27 -10.96 15.71
CA ILE A 156 14.55 -9.55 15.55
C ILE A 156 14.03 -8.84 16.80
N ARG A 157 14.94 -8.20 17.51
CA ARG A 157 14.67 -7.46 18.74
C ARG A 157 14.91 -5.98 18.48
N PHE A 158 14.10 -5.13 19.11
CA PHE A 158 14.23 -3.69 18.99
C PHE A 158 14.68 -3.14 20.32
N THR A 159 15.72 -2.31 20.31
CA THR A 159 16.28 -1.71 21.52
C THR A 159 16.14 -0.20 21.48
N LEU A 160 15.64 0.37 22.57
CA LEU A 160 15.53 1.81 22.80
C LEU A 160 16.17 2.12 24.16
N ASP A 161 17.17 3.00 24.17
CA ASP A 161 17.93 3.39 25.38
C ASP A 161 18.47 2.19 26.20
N GLY A 162 18.88 1.12 25.50
CA GLY A 162 19.43 -0.10 26.11
C GLY A 162 18.39 -1.10 26.60
N ASN A 163 17.10 -0.83 26.45
CA ASN A 163 16.02 -1.75 26.82
C ASN A 163 15.34 -2.33 25.58
N THR A 164 15.00 -3.63 25.62
CA THR A 164 14.19 -4.25 24.57
C THR A 164 12.76 -3.73 24.62
N VAL A 165 12.25 -3.28 23.48
CA VAL A 165 10.92 -2.68 23.35
C VAL A 165 10.13 -3.36 22.24
N LYS A 166 8.80 -3.39 22.42
CA LYS A 166 7.87 -3.72 21.33
C LYS A 166 7.53 -2.43 20.58
N ILE A 167 7.85 -2.41 19.30
CA ILE A 167 7.52 -1.30 18.41
C ILE A 167 6.03 -1.28 18.05
N SER A 168 5.53 -0.12 17.63
CA SER A 168 4.16 0.05 17.16
C SER A 168 3.91 -0.70 15.83
N ARG A 169 2.65 -0.91 15.47
CA ARG A 169 2.28 -1.51 14.17
C ARG A 169 2.76 -0.69 12.97
N GLY A 170 2.82 0.64 13.10
CA GLY A 170 3.37 1.51 12.06
C GLY A 170 4.87 1.31 11.89
N GLU A 171 5.62 1.29 12.99
CA GLU A 171 7.07 1.02 12.97
C GLU A 171 7.39 -0.40 12.47
N GLU A 172 6.58 -1.40 12.82
CA GLU A 172 6.71 -2.77 12.29
C GLU A 172 6.60 -2.78 10.76
N ARG A 173 5.61 -2.08 10.20
CA ARG A 173 5.45 -1.95 8.74
C ARG A 173 6.61 -1.22 8.10
N ILE A 174 7.06 -0.11 8.70
CA ILE A 174 8.24 0.63 8.24
C ILE A 174 9.48 -0.28 8.26
N PHE A 175 9.63 -1.13 9.27
CA PHE A 175 10.74 -2.06 9.37
C PHE A 175 10.72 -3.10 8.25
N VAL A 176 9.58 -3.75 8.02
CA VAL A 176 9.42 -4.71 6.90
C VAL A 176 9.61 -4.03 5.55
N TRP A 177 9.09 -2.80 5.40
CA TRP A 177 9.33 -1.96 4.23
C TRP A 177 10.81 -1.64 4.03
N SER A 178 11.55 -1.36 5.11
CA SER A 178 13.00 -1.08 5.07
C SER A 178 13.81 -2.30 4.64
N ILE A 179 13.37 -3.51 5.03
CA ILE A 179 13.94 -4.77 4.52
C ILE A 179 13.73 -4.85 3.00
N PHE A 180 12.50 -4.62 2.55
CA PHE A 180 12.18 -4.67 1.12
C PHE A 180 12.95 -3.63 0.30
N ILE A 181 13.03 -2.38 0.77
CA ILE A 181 13.81 -1.33 0.13
C ILE A 181 15.28 -1.70 0.04
N THR A 182 15.86 -2.27 1.10
CA THR A 182 17.25 -2.72 1.09
C THR A 182 17.48 -3.80 0.04
N LEU A 183 16.58 -4.77 -0.05
CA LEU A 183 16.65 -5.80 -1.07
C LEU A 183 16.50 -5.21 -2.49
N LEU A 184 15.61 -4.24 -2.68
CA LEU A 184 15.42 -3.58 -3.96
C LEU A 184 16.66 -2.77 -4.37
N GLU A 185 17.31 -2.07 -3.44
CA GLU A 185 18.57 -1.37 -3.69
C GLU A 185 19.65 -2.33 -4.15
N LEU A 186 19.80 -3.47 -3.47
CA LEU A 186 20.76 -4.52 -3.83
C LEU A 186 20.49 -5.11 -5.22
N ILE A 187 19.23 -5.46 -5.52
CA ILE A 187 18.83 -5.96 -6.85
C ILE A 187 19.20 -4.97 -7.94
N ILE A 188 18.95 -3.68 -7.71
CA ILE A 188 19.27 -2.64 -8.69
C ILE A 188 20.77 -2.49 -8.86
N GLU A 189 21.54 -2.53 -7.78
CA GLU A 189 23.00 -2.46 -7.79
C GLU A 189 23.59 -3.61 -8.60
N GLU A 190 23.23 -4.85 -8.27
CA GLU A 190 23.73 -6.04 -8.96
C GLU A 190 23.31 -6.11 -10.42
N LEU A 191 22.05 -5.76 -10.74
CA LEU A 191 21.57 -5.76 -12.13
C LEU A 191 22.13 -4.60 -12.97
N SER A 192 22.68 -3.57 -12.34
CA SER A 192 23.32 -2.46 -13.04
C SER A 192 24.75 -2.79 -13.47
N ASP A 193 25.38 -3.80 -12.85
CA ASP A 193 26.73 -4.25 -13.18
C ASP A 193 26.70 -5.61 -13.87
N SER A 194 26.96 -5.62 -15.18
CA SER A 194 26.98 -6.85 -15.97
C SER A 194 28.12 -7.82 -15.62
N GLU A 195 29.10 -7.40 -14.82
CA GLU A 195 30.20 -8.27 -14.38
C GLU A 195 29.83 -9.10 -13.14
N ILE A 196 28.74 -8.75 -12.44
CA ILE A 196 28.27 -9.46 -11.26
C ILE A 196 27.38 -10.64 -11.68
N ASP A 197 27.80 -11.85 -11.28
CA ASP A 197 26.94 -13.03 -11.39
C ASP A 197 25.86 -12.98 -10.31
N SER A 198 24.78 -12.26 -10.61
CA SER A 198 23.70 -11.96 -9.68
C SER A 198 22.66 -13.08 -9.59
N ASP A 199 22.29 -13.44 -8.36
CA ASP A 199 21.13 -14.30 -8.07
C ASP A 199 19.80 -13.67 -8.57
N PHE A 200 19.81 -12.38 -8.90
CA PHE A 200 18.66 -11.60 -9.34
C PHE A 200 18.52 -11.45 -10.84
N GLN A 201 19.41 -12.03 -11.67
CA GLN A 201 19.41 -11.87 -13.14
C GLN A 201 18.02 -12.13 -13.79
N ASN A 202 17.26 -13.04 -13.20
CA ASN A 202 15.92 -13.43 -13.65
C ASN A 202 14.82 -12.43 -13.29
N ILE A 203 15.03 -11.58 -12.28
CA ILE A 203 14.05 -10.57 -11.85
C ILE A 203 13.96 -9.47 -12.90
N LYS A 204 12.76 -9.28 -13.46
CA LYS A 204 12.45 -8.24 -14.45
C LYS A 204 11.37 -7.28 -13.97
N TYR A 205 10.55 -7.69 -13.00
CA TYR A 205 9.44 -6.90 -12.50
C TYR A 205 9.53 -6.72 -10.99
N ILE A 206 9.24 -5.50 -10.54
CA ILE A 206 9.04 -5.16 -9.13
C ILE A 206 7.61 -4.68 -9.00
N TYR A 207 6.83 -5.34 -8.13
CA TYR A 207 5.46 -4.97 -7.84
C TYR A 207 5.32 -4.51 -6.39
N ILE A 208 4.64 -3.38 -6.16
CA ILE A 208 4.46 -2.82 -4.82
C ILE A 208 2.97 -2.49 -4.65
N ASP A 209 2.32 -3.14 -3.70
CA ASP A 209 0.91 -2.91 -3.32
C ASP A 209 0.83 -2.33 -1.92
N ASP A 210 0.33 -1.10 -1.84
CA ASP A 210 0.07 -0.37 -0.59
C ASP A 210 1.20 -0.50 0.45
N PRO A 211 2.41 -0.03 0.12
CA PRO A 211 3.61 -0.37 0.90
C PRO A 211 3.58 0.12 2.35
N ILE A 212 2.71 1.07 2.65
CA ILE A 212 2.69 1.84 3.89
C ILE A 212 1.26 2.15 4.34
N SER A 213 0.42 1.13 4.42
CA SER A 213 -0.92 1.31 4.97
C SER A 213 -0.84 1.74 6.45
N SER A 214 -1.63 2.74 6.85
CA SER A 214 -1.76 3.22 8.25
C SER A 214 -0.54 3.93 8.87
N LEU A 215 0.37 4.49 8.06
CA LEU A 215 1.40 5.43 8.54
C LEU A 215 0.88 6.86 8.66
N ASP A 216 1.64 7.72 9.35
CA ASP A 216 1.41 9.17 9.36
C ASP A 216 1.88 9.85 8.06
N ASP A 217 1.35 11.03 7.78
CA ASP A 217 1.59 11.76 6.53
C ASP A 217 3.07 12.03 6.24
N ASN A 218 3.91 12.22 7.27
CA ASN A 218 5.35 12.47 7.07
C ASN A 218 6.05 11.21 6.56
N ASN A 219 5.83 10.08 7.25
CA ASN A 219 6.36 8.78 6.84
C ASN A 219 5.89 8.37 5.44
N ILE A 220 4.67 8.78 5.07
CA ILE A 220 4.13 8.57 3.72
C ILE A 220 4.92 9.34 2.67
N ILE A 221 5.17 10.63 2.93
CA ILE A 221 5.94 11.50 2.02
C ILE A 221 7.37 10.98 1.89
N ASP A 222 8.03 10.69 3.01
CA ASP A 222 9.41 10.20 3.04
C ASP A 222 9.55 8.86 2.31
N SER A 223 8.58 7.95 2.50
CA SER A 223 8.56 6.66 1.79
C SER A 223 8.43 6.83 0.29
N ALA A 224 7.61 7.78 -0.17
CA ALA A 224 7.48 8.07 -1.59
C ALA A 224 8.77 8.65 -2.17
N ILE A 225 9.41 9.59 -1.46
CA ILE A 225 10.68 10.21 -1.88
C ILE A 225 11.79 9.17 -1.97
N PHE A 226 11.97 8.35 -0.92
CA PHE A 226 13.00 7.31 -0.90
C PHE A 226 12.75 6.25 -1.97
N LEU A 227 11.50 5.81 -2.15
CA LEU A 227 11.17 4.87 -3.22
C LEU A 227 11.49 5.44 -4.60
N LYS A 228 11.16 6.70 -4.87
CA LYS A 228 11.53 7.36 -6.13
C LYS A 228 13.03 7.37 -6.34
N ASP A 229 13.82 7.68 -5.31
CA ASP A 229 15.28 7.70 -5.42
C ASP A 229 15.85 6.31 -5.74
N VAL A 230 15.31 5.26 -5.13
CA VAL A 230 15.67 3.87 -5.44
C VAL A 230 15.31 3.53 -6.88
N ILE A 231 14.09 3.84 -7.33
CA ILE A 231 13.68 3.61 -8.73
C ILE A 231 14.58 4.39 -9.71
N ALA A 232 15.00 5.61 -9.37
CA ALA A 232 15.88 6.41 -10.21
C ALA A 232 17.27 5.80 -10.39
N LYS A 233 17.79 5.05 -9.40
CA LYS A 233 19.05 4.30 -9.51
C LYS A 233 18.96 3.19 -10.56
N SER A 234 17.76 2.70 -10.87
CA SER A 234 17.55 1.66 -11.87
C SER A 234 17.70 2.13 -13.32
N GLU A 235 18.12 3.37 -13.61
CA GLU A 235 18.13 3.95 -14.97
C GLU A 235 18.73 3.00 -16.02
N ASN A 236 19.84 2.32 -15.69
CA ASN A 236 20.58 1.44 -16.60
C ASN A 236 20.11 -0.02 -16.62
N THR A 237 19.04 -0.37 -15.89
CA THR A 237 18.51 -1.74 -15.85
C THR A 237 17.22 -1.87 -16.66
N ASP A 238 16.90 -3.10 -17.07
CA ASP A 238 15.62 -3.44 -17.71
C ASP A 238 14.49 -3.69 -16.71
N LEU A 239 14.68 -3.38 -15.43
CA LEU A 239 13.66 -3.54 -14.40
C LEU A 239 12.44 -2.66 -14.69
N LYS A 240 11.26 -3.28 -14.62
CA LYS A 240 9.96 -2.61 -14.68
C LYS A 240 9.32 -2.55 -13.30
N PHE A 241 8.69 -1.43 -12.99
CA PHE A 241 8.04 -1.16 -11.71
C PHE A 241 6.53 -1.01 -11.92
N ILE A 242 5.75 -1.75 -11.14
CA ILE A 242 4.30 -1.62 -11.08
C ILE A 242 3.93 -1.29 -9.63
N LEU A 243 3.54 -0.05 -9.41
CA LEU A 243 3.20 0.49 -8.10
C LEU A 243 1.69 0.67 -8.05
N SER A 244 1.04 0.10 -7.05
CA SER A 244 -0.39 0.29 -6.82
C SER A 244 -0.64 0.79 -5.40
N THR A 245 -1.52 1.78 -5.26
CA THR A 245 -1.93 2.24 -3.94
C THR A 245 -3.38 2.72 -3.92
N HIS A 246 -4.07 2.54 -2.79
CA HIS A 246 -5.31 3.27 -2.50
C HIS A 246 -5.05 4.61 -1.82
N GLN A 247 -3.81 4.90 -1.45
CA GLN A 247 -3.49 6.03 -0.62
C GLN A 247 -3.20 7.27 -1.49
N PRO A 248 -4.01 8.32 -1.41
CA PRO A 248 -3.92 9.41 -2.37
C PRO A 248 -2.69 10.31 -2.19
N LEU A 249 -2.28 10.54 -0.94
CA LEU A 249 -1.08 11.32 -0.64
C LEU A 249 0.17 10.65 -1.22
N PHE A 250 0.32 9.35 -0.96
CA PHE A 250 1.43 8.54 -1.50
C PHE A 250 1.46 8.58 -3.03
N TYR A 251 0.31 8.34 -3.68
CA TYR A 251 0.18 8.42 -5.13
C TYR A 251 0.59 9.79 -5.67
N ASN A 252 0.14 10.87 -5.03
CA ASN A 252 0.40 12.23 -5.50
C ASN A 252 1.86 12.66 -5.36
N VAL A 253 2.49 12.30 -4.23
CA VAL A 253 3.92 12.56 -4.04
C VAL A 253 4.71 11.79 -5.10
N LEU A 254 4.48 10.48 -5.25
CA LEU A 254 5.15 9.67 -6.28
C LEU A 254 4.87 10.17 -7.69
N TYR A 255 3.63 10.55 -8.02
CA TYR A 255 3.27 11.08 -9.32
C TYR A 255 4.13 12.30 -9.65
N ASN A 256 4.22 13.28 -8.75
CA ASN A 256 5.02 14.48 -8.98
C ASN A 256 6.52 14.17 -9.01
N GLU A 257 7.02 13.42 -8.03
CA GLU A 257 8.45 13.09 -7.91
C GLU A 257 8.95 12.28 -9.12
N ILE A 258 8.18 11.28 -9.57
CA ILE A 258 8.54 10.45 -10.73
C ILE A 258 8.38 11.21 -12.04
N ARG A 259 7.30 11.99 -12.20
CA ARG A 259 7.04 12.76 -13.43
C ARG A 259 8.16 13.74 -13.76
N PHE A 260 8.77 14.34 -12.74
CA PHE A 260 9.83 15.33 -12.91
C PHE A 260 11.26 14.75 -12.80
N GLU A 261 11.41 13.46 -12.47
CA GLU A 261 12.71 12.80 -12.37
C GLU A 261 13.22 12.34 -13.75
N LYS A 262 14.30 12.97 -14.22
CA LYS A 262 14.85 12.75 -15.58
C LYS A 262 15.44 11.36 -15.79
N ARG A 263 15.87 10.70 -14.71
CA ARG A 263 16.42 9.34 -14.73
C ARG A 263 15.34 8.28 -14.93
N ILE A 264 14.09 8.59 -14.57
CA ILE A 264 12.95 7.69 -14.73
C ILE A 264 12.22 8.03 -16.03
N LYS A 265 12.49 7.26 -17.07
CA LYS A 265 11.90 7.45 -18.41
C LYS A 265 10.76 6.47 -18.64
N ARG A 266 9.85 6.81 -19.55
CA ARG A 266 8.73 5.95 -20.00
C ARG A 266 7.80 5.57 -18.85
N THR A 267 7.19 6.57 -18.24
CA THR A 267 6.24 6.42 -17.14
C THR A 267 4.80 6.36 -17.67
N CYS A 268 3.91 5.74 -16.92
CA CYS A 268 2.47 5.82 -17.08
C CYS A 268 1.81 5.96 -15.71
N PHE A 269 0.81 6.83 -15.65
CA PHE A 269 0.08 7.15 -14.43
C PHE A 269 -1.38 6.79 -14.65
N TYR A 270 -1.93 5.93 -13.81
CA TYR A 270 -3.26 5.39 -13.98
C TYR A 270 -4.14 5.59 -12.74
N VAL A 271 -5.43 5.75 -13.00
CA VAL A 271 -6.48 5.56 -12.00
C VAL A 271 -7.24 4.29 -12.38
N MET A 272 -7.27 3.32 -11.48
CA MET A 272 -7.99 2.05 -11.67
C MET A 272 -9.26 2.04 -10.83
N LYS A 273 -10.40 1.87 -11.49
CA LYS A 273 -11.72 1.68 -10.88
C LYS A 273 -12.26 0.30 -11.18
N LYS A 274 -13.02 -0.26 -10.25
CA LYS A 274 -13.82 -1.46 -10.43
C LYS A 274 -15.28 -1.05 -10.41
N GLU A 275 -15.99 -1.28 -11.49
CA GLU A 275 -17.42 -1.00 -11.61
C GLU A 275 -18.17 -2.32 -11.84
N ILE A 276 -19.40 -2.40 -11.36
CA ILE A 276 -20.31 -3.51 -11.64
C ILE A 276 -21.42 -2.93 -12.49
N ASP A 277 -21.58 -3.44 -13.70
CA ASP A 277 -22.63 -2.95 -14.59
C ASP A 277 -24.02 -3.46 -14.16
N ASN A 278 -25.06 -2.96 -14.83
CA ASN A 278 -26.45 -3.31 -14.51
C ASN A 278 -26.76 -4.81 -14.71
N ASN A 279 -25.92 -5.56 -15.42
CA ASN A 279 -26.06 -6.99 -15.62
C ASN A 279 -25.30 -7.81 -14.57
N GLY A 280 -24.61 -7.14 -13.63
CA GLY A 280 -23.79 -7.78 -12.61
C GLY A 280 -22.39 -8.14 -13.10
N GLU A 281 -21.98 -7.71 -14.30
CA GLU A 281 -20.65 -7.98 -14.83
C GLU A 281 -19.65 -6.97 -14.27
N VAL A 282 -18.50 -7.47 -13.81
CA VAL A 282 -17.42 -6.64 -13.29
C VAL A 282 -16.62 -6.07 -14.45
N LYS A 283 -16.38 -4.75 -14.43
CA LYS A 283 -15.51 -4.06 -15.37
C LYS A 283 -14.42 -3.30 -14.62
N TYR A 284 -13.22 -3.35 -15.16
CA TYR A 284 -12.07 -2.61 -14.68
C TYR A 284 -11.80 -1.46 -15.64
N ILE A 285 -11.83 -0.23 -15.12
CA ILE A 285 -11.57 0.97 -15.90
C ILE A 285 -10.20 1.48 -15.49
N LEU A 286 -9.29 1.55 -16.46
CA LEU A 286 -7.95 2.08 -16.30
C LEU A 286 -7.85 3.40 -17.07
N THR A 287 -7.81 4.50 -16.34
CA THR A 287 -7.78 5.86 -16.87
C THR A 287 -6.34 6.37 -16.88
N ASP A 288 -5.80 6.72 -18.04
CA ASP A 288 -4.50 7.40 -18.14
C ASP A 288 -4.62 8.87 -17.71
N VAL A 289 -3.82 9.27 -16.72
CA VAL A 289 -3.81 10.64 -16.15
C VAL A 289 -2.49 11.37 -16.39
N GLU A 290 -1.65 10.90 -17.34
CA GLU A 290 -0.35 11.53 -17.66
C GLU A 290 -0.50 13.00 -18.12
N LYS A 291 -1.61 13.33 -18.79
CA LYS A 291 -1.90 14.68 -19.32
C LYS A 291 -2.71 15.56 -18.37
N ASP A 292 -3.32 14.97 -17.35
CA ASP A 292 -4.12 15.73 -16.40
C ASP A 292 -3.22 16.41 -15.35
N SER A 293 -3.70 17.53 -14.81
CA SER A 293 -3.16 18.17 -13.62
C SER A 293 -2.99 17.13 -12.50
N PRO A 294 -2.04 17.29 -11.54
CA PRO A 294 -1.76 16.27 -10.52
C PRO A 294 -3.06 15.72 -9.97
N PHE A 295 -3.16 14.38 -9.87
CA PHE A 295 -4.37 13.70 -9.41
C PHE A 295 -4.93 14.41 -8.18
N GLY A 296 -5.94 15.24 -8.42
CA GLY A 296 -6.59 15.96 -7.36
C GLY A 296 -7.41 14.92 -6.66
N TYR A 297 -6.88 14.28 -5.62
CA TYR A 297 -7.67 13.32 -4.85
C TYR A 297 -9.01 13.94 -4.46
N HIS A 298 -9.00 15.22 -4.08
CA HIS A 298 -10.20 16.00 -3.82
C HIS A 298 -11.12 16.17 -5.04
N LEU A 299 -10.57 16.28 -6.26
CA LEU A 299 -11.35 16.28 -7.51
C LEU A 299 -11.97 14.91 -7.80
N LYS A 300 -11.26 13.81 -7.55
CA LYS A 300 -11.79 12.45 -7.72
C LYS A 300 -12.78 12.05 -6.63
N VAL A 301 -12.55 12.46 -5.40
CA VAL A 301 -13.52 12.39 -4.29
C VAL A 301 -14.78 13.16 -4.67
N ARG A 302 -14.63 14.37 -5.23
CA ARG A 302 -15.74 15.16 -5.73
C ARG A 302 -16.47 14.46 -6.89
N GLU A 303 -15.75 13.91 -7.87
CA GLU A 303 -16.33 13.14 -8.99
C GLU A 303 -17.09 11.91 -8.49
N GLU A 304 -16.53 11.16 -7.53
CA GLU A 304 -17.21 10.01 -6.92
C GLU A 304 -18.50 10.42 -6.20
N LEU A 305 -18.43 11.48 -5.39
CA LEU A 305 -19.61 12.06 -4.72
C LEU A 305 -20.65 12.55 -5.74
N ARG A 306 -20.22 13.22 -6.81
CA ARG A 306 -21.08 13.69 -7.89
C ARG A 306 -21.79 12.53 -8.58
N ARG A 307 -21.08 11.47 -8.95
CA ARG A 307 -21.69 10.24 -9.53
C ARG A 307 -22.67 9.57 -8.57
N ALA A 308 -22.36 9.49 -7.28
CA ALA A 308 -23.27 8.93 -6.28
C ALA A 308 -24.54 9.78 -6.09
N VAL A 309 -24.39 11.10 -6.12
CA VAL A 309 -25.49 12.06 -6.04
C VAL A 309 -26.38 11.99 -7.28
N ASP A 310 -25.79 11.99 -8.48
CA ASP A 310 -26.53 11.99 -9.74
C ASP A 310 -27.26 10.65 -9.99
N SER A 311 -26.67 9.54 -9.53
CA SER A 311 -27.30 8.21 -9.60
C SER A 311 -28.26 7.91 -8.44
N GLY A 312 -28.30 8.76 -7.41
CA GLY A 312 -29.05 8.55 -6.16
C GLY A 312 -28.53 7.37 -5.31
N ARG A 313 -27.40 6.75 -5.67
CA ARG A 313 -26.81 5.60 -4.97
C ARG A 313 -25.83 6.06 -3.88
N VAL A 314 -26.36 6.78 -2.90
CA VAL A 314 -25.58 7.25 -1.75
C VAL A 314 -25.52 6.18 -0.65
N GLU A 315 -24.30 5.74 -0.37
CA GLU A 315 -23.92 4.81 0.71
C GLU A 315 -23.16 5.48 1.86
N LYS A 316 -23.05 4.79 3.00
CA LYS A 316 -22.40 5.30 4.23
C LYS A 316 -20.97 5.78 3.99
N PHE A 317 -20.19 5.10 3.16
CA PHE A 317 -18.80 5.49 2.90
C PHE A 317 -18.67 6.87 2.23
N HIS A 318 -19.70 7.34 1.52
CA HIS A 318 -19.69 8.67 0.90
C HIS A 318 -19.67 9.80 1.93
N TYR A 319 -20.18 9.59 3.15
CA TYR A 319 -20.01 10.57 4.23
C TYR A 319 -18.54 10.77 4.59
N ALA A 320 -17.75 9.69 4.65
CA ALA A 320 -16.33 9.78 4.92
C ALA A 320 -15.57 10.50 3.79
N LEU A 321 -15.97 10.26 2.54
CA LEU A 321 -15.44 10.98 1.37
C LEU A 321 -15.75 12.49 1.45
N PHE A 322 -17.00 12.84 1.74
CA PHE A 322 -17.41 14.23 1.88
C PHE A 322 -16.72 14.92 3.07
N ARG A 323 -16.61 14.25 4.21
CA ARG A 323 -15.87 14.73 5.39
C ARG A 323 -14.44 15.10 5.02
N ASN A 324 -13.74 14.23 4.29
CA ASN A 324 -12.37 14.49 3.84
C ASN A 324 -12.29 15.73 2.92
N LEU A 325 -13.25 15.88 2.01
CA LEU A 325 -13.34 17.04 1.13
C LEU A 325 -13.53 18.35 1.92
N LEU A 326 -14.36 18.32 2.96
CA LEU A 326 -14.57 19.46 3.85
C LEU A 326 -13.29 19.85 4.62
N GLU A 327 -12.54 18.89 5.17
CA GLU A 327 -11.27 19.17 5.88
C GLU A 327 -10.27 19.88 4.99
N LYS A 328 -10.16 19.41 3.75
CA LYS A 328 -9.16 19.88 2.80
C LYS A 328 -9.56 21.24 2.25
N THR A 329 -10.86 21.46 2.05
CA THR A 329 -11.42 22.78 1.73
C THR A 329 -11.21 23.76 2.89
N ALA A 330 -11.41 23.33 4.14
CA ALA A 330 -11.18 24.15 5.32
C ALA A 330 -9.72 24.57 5.45
N THR A 331 -8.82 23.60 5.27
CA THR A 331 -7.37 23.84 5.27
C THR A 331 -6.98 24.83 4.17
N PHE A 332 -7.51 24.65 2.95
CA PHE A 332 -7.20 25.51 1.81
C PHE A 332 -7.71 26.96 1.99
N LEU A 333 -8.89 27.13 2.60
CA LEU A 333 -9.50 28.43 2.85
C LEU A 333 -9.05 29.09 4.16
N GLY A 334 -8.25 28.40 4.97
CA GLY A 334 -7.72 28.91 6.24
C GLY A 334 -8.72 28.92 7.40
N TYR A 335 -9.74 28.05 7.38
CA TYR A 335 -10.64 27.86 8.52
C TYR A 335 -9.97 27.06 9.63
N GLY A 336 -10.31 27.36 10.89
CA GLY A 336 -9.75 26.66 12.05
C GLY A 336 -10.37 25.28 12.28
N ARG A 337 -11.57 25.06 11.70
CA ARG A 337 -12.38 23.87 11.85
C ARG A 337 -13.07 23.54 10.52
N TRP A 338 -13.27 22.25 10.25
CA TRP A 338 -13.87 21.81 8.99
C TRP A 338 -15.36 22.12 8.92
N GLU A 339 -16.04 22.16 10.07
CA GLU A 339 -17.45 22.46 10.23
C GLU A 339 -17.75 23.85 9.68
N GLU A 340 -16.81 24.80 9.77
CA GLU A 340 -16.96 26.15 9.24
C GLU A 340 -17.24 26.18 7.74
N VAL A 341 -16.83 25.15 7.00
CA VAL A 341 -17.12 24.98 5.57
C VAL A 341 -18.63 24.80 5.33
N LEU A 342 -19.36 24.22 6.29
CA LEU A 342 -20.80 23.98 6.22
C LEU A 342 -21.62 25.26 6.34
N LEU A 343 -21.08 26.34 6.93
CA LEU A 343 -21.83 27.59 7.14
C LEU A 343 -22.27 28.20 5.81
N GLY A 344 -23.54 28.44 5.58
CA GLY A 344 -24.06 28.97 4.33
C GLY A 344 -24.33 27.91 3.25
N LEU A 345 -24.22 26.62 3.60
CA LEU A 345 -24.83 25.56 2.80
C LEU A 345 -26.33 25.50 3.07
N GLU A 346 -27.09 25.00 2.12
CA GLU A 346 -28.54 24.92 2.14
C GLU A 346 -28.97 23.44 2.15
N VAL A 347 -29.79 23.06 3.13
CA VAL A 347 -30.32 21.71 3.32
C VAL A 347 -31.80 21.85 3.71
N VAL A 348 -32.68 21.17 3.01
CA VAL A 348 -34.15 21.25 3.16
C VAL A 348 -34.66 22.70 3.05
N GLY A 349 -34.03 23.52 2.20
CA GLY A 349 -34.39 24.93 2.01
C GLY A 349 -34.00 25.86 3.17
N GLU A 350 -33.21 25.37 4.14
CA GLU A 350 -32.69 26.17 5.24
C GLU A 350 -31.16 26.32 5.14
N GLU A 351 -30.68 27.54 5.37
CA GLU A 351 -29.25 27.83 5.42
C GLU A 351 -28.64 27.35 6.75
N ILE A 352 -27.48 26.72 6.66
CA ILE A 352 -26.69 26.33 7.82
C ILE A 352 -26.02 27.57 8.41
N THR A 353 -26.42 27.95 9.61
CA THR A 353 -25.86 29.03 10.39
C THR A 353 -25.07 28.48 11.58
N LYS A 354 -24.42 29.36 12.35
CA LYS A 354 -23.72 28.95 13.58
C LYS A 354 -24.64 28.32 14.63
N GLU A 355 -25.94 28.57 14.55
CA GLU A 355 -26.93 28.08 15.53
C GLU A 355 -27.39 26.65 15.23
N ASN A 356 -27.32 26.21 13.97
CA ASN A 356 -27.82 24.90 13.53
C ASN A 356 -26.75 24.02 12.85
N ILE A 357 -25.46 24.39 12.92
CA ILE A 357 -24.35 23.64 12.31
C ILE A 357 -24.07 22.29 13.01
N GLU A 358 -24.26 22.26 14.33
CA GLU A 358 -23.87 21.14 15.19
C GLU A 358 -24.54 19.80 14.80
N PRO A 359 -25.87 19.73 14.52
CA PRO A 359 -26.52 18.50 14.07
C PRO A 359 -25.97 17.95 12.75
N TYR A 360 -25.54 18.83 11.82
CA TYR A 360 -24.96 18.40 10.55
C TYR A 360 -23.54 17.86 10.75
N ALA A 361 -22.73 18.54 11.56
CA ALA A 361 -21.38 18.10 11.88
C ALA A 361 -21.39 16.72 12.57
N GLN A 362 -22.20 16.56 13.61
CA GLN A 362 -22.34 15.30 14.35
C GLN A 362 -22.84 14.16 13.45
N ARG A 363 -23.75 14.45 12.52
CA ARG A 363 -24.24 13.46 11.55
C ARG A 363 -23.13 12.97 10.63
N ILE A 364 -22.31 13.87 10.09
CA ILE A 364 -21.18 13.49 9.23
C ILE A 364 -20.17 12.66 10.05
N ASP A 365 -19.84 13.09 11.27
CA ASP A 365 -18.92 12.37 12.14
C ASP A 365 -19.46 10.97 12.53
N LEU A 366 -20.75 10.83 12.80
CA LEU A 366 -21.40 9.54 13.10
C LEU A 366 -21.19 8.50 11.99
N PHE A 367 -21.28 8.94 10.74
CA PHE A 367 -21.09 8.07 9.58
C PHE A 367 -19.62 7.91 9.17
N THR A 368 -18.72 8.76 9.70
CA THR A 368 -17.27 8.70 9.45
C THR A 368 -16.52 7.85 10.49
N HIS A 369 -16.90 7.92 11.77
CA HIS A 369 -16.16 7.30 12.89
C HIS A 369 -16.63 5.89 13.28
N ASN A 370 -17.68 5.35 12.67
CA ASN A 370 -18.08 3.96 12.85
C ASN A 370 -17.16 2.99 12.06
N ARG A 371 -15.89 2.90 12.47
CA ARG A 371 -14.90 1.88 12.08
C ARG A 371 -15.16 0.49 12.71
N GLN A 372 -16.24 0.32 13.48
CA GLN A 372 -16.49 -0.86 14.30
C GLN A 372 -17.68 -1.72 13.86
N SER A 373 -18.11 -1.61 12.60
CA SER A 373 -19.09 -2.53 12.02
C SER A 373 -18.82 -2.79 10.54
N ASP A 374 -17.64 -3.33 10.22
CA ASP A 374 -17.33 -3.91 8.89
C ASP A 374 -18.27 -5.09 8.52
N LEU A 375 -19.22 -5.45 9.39
CA LEU A 375 -20.24 -6.47 9.23
C LEU A 375 -21.66 -5.94 8.99
N GLU A 376 -21.89 -4.63 8.95
CA GLU A 376 -23.22 -4.07 8.65
C GLU A 376 -23.20 -3.27 7.34
N PHE A 377 -23.42 -3.97 6.22
CA PHE A 377 -24.12 -3.39 5.08
C PHE A 377 -25.53 -3.00 5.53
N ARG A 378 -25.67 -1.83 6.16
CA ARG A 378 -26.97 -1.18 6.36
C ARG A 378 -27.04 -0.03 5.38
N ASP A 379 -27.94 -0.19 4.42
CA ASP A 379 -28.40 0.90 3.55
C ASP A 379 -28.68 2.15 4.39
N LEU A 380 -28.19 3.29 3.93
CA LEU A 380 -28.58 4.57 4.49
C LEU A 380 -30.10 4.72 4.34
N GLN A 381 -30.77 5.20 5.39
CA GLN A 381 -32.17 5.60 5.27
C GLN A 381 -32.30 6.72 4.22
N GLU A 382 -33.41 6.77 3.50
CA GLU A 382 -33.66 7.77 2.45
C GLU A 382 -33.43 9.21 2.92
N ARG A 383 -33.79 9.51 4.18
CA ARG A 383 -33.52 10.81 4.79
C ARG A 383 -32.03 11.17 4.80
N GLU A 384 -31.18 10.21 5.15
CA GLU A 384 -29.73 10.41 5.27
C GLU A 384 -29.10 10.53 3.88
N LYS A 385 -29.55 9.73 2.91
CA LYS A 385 -29.14 9.90 1.50
C LYS A 385 -29.44 11.31 0.98
N ASN A 386 -30.69 11.77 1.16
CA ASN A 386 -31.10 13.11 0.73
C ASN A 386 -30.30 14.21 1.43
N THR A 387 -29.98 14.04 2.71
CA THR A 387 -29.17 15.00 3.46
C THR A 387 -27.78 15.16 2.84
N LEU A 388 -27.09 14.06 2.50
CA LEU A 388 -25.77 14.14 1.87
C LEU A 388 -25.84 14.73 0.45
N ILE A 389 -26.88 14.37 -0.32
CA ILE A 389 -27.13 14.91 -1.66
C ILE A 389 -27.25 16.43 -1.62
N GLU A 390 -28.09 16.96 -0.73
CA GLU A 390 -28.33 18.39 -0.60
C GLU A 390 -27.07 19.12 -0.09
N LEU A 391 -26.40 18.56 0.92
CA LEU A 391 -25.14 19.10 1.43
C LEU A 391 -24.07 19.22 0.33
N PHE A 392 -23.88 18.16 -0.46
CA PHE A 392 -22.87 18.16 -1.52
C PHE A 392 -23.23 19.09 -2.67
N ASN A 393 -24.50 19.14 -3.08
CA ASN A 393 -24.97 20.08 -4.10
C ASN A 393 -24.78 21.53 -3.67
N SER A 394 -25.17 21.87 -2.43
CA SER A 394 -24.98 23.21 -1.91
C SER A 394 -23.49 23.55 -1.78
N PHE A 395 -22.66 22.59 -1.37
CA PHE A 395 -21.22 22.74 -1.28
C PHE A 395 -20.62 23.11 -2.64
N GLU A 396 -21.00 22.41 -3.72
CA GLU A 396 -20.50 22.74 -5.04
C GLU A 396 -20.92 24.12 -5.54
N ILE A 397 -22.16 24.52 -5.24
CA ILE A 397 -22.70 25.84 -5.59
C ILE A 397 -21.94 26.94 -4.86
N LYS A 398 -21.83 26.84 -3.53
CA LYS A 398 -21.22 27.87 -2.67
C LYS A 398 -19.75 28.11 -3.04
N TYR A 399 -18.99 27.03 -3.23
CA TYR A 399 -17.57 27.11 -3.55
C TYR A 399 -17.26 27.21 -5.05
N LYS A 400 -18.31 27.39 -5.87
CA LYS A 400 -18.22 27.68 -7.31
C LYS A 400 -17.39 26.64 -8.07
N PHE A 401 -17.57 25.37 -7.75
CA PHE A 401 -16.96 24.31 -8.54
C PHE A 401 -17.55 24.32 -9.96
N ASN A 402 -16.68 24.18 -10.97
CA ASN A 402 -17.07 24.28 -12.36
C ASN A 402 -17.85 23.01 -12.78
N GLN A 403 -19.17 23.12 -12.96
CA GLN A 403 -20.05 21.98 -13.29
C GLN A 403 -19.91 21.47 -14.74
N LYS A 404 -18.93 21.98 -15.51
CA LYS A 404 -18.87 21.82 -16.98
C LYS A 404 -17.71 21.00 -17.55
N GLU A 405 -16.89 20.37 -16.73
CA GLU A 405 -15.84 19.45 -17.23
C GLU A 405 -16.26 17.99 -17.05
N GLU A 406 -17.33 17.55 -17.70
CA GLU A 406 -17.74 16.13 -17.70
C GLU A 406 -18.67 15.82 -18.90
N ASN A 407 -18.11 15.96 -20.11
CA ASN A 407 -18.55 15.25 -21.31
C ASN A 407 -17.32 14.70 -22.03
#